data_AF-A0A7J6SM72-F1
#
_entry.id   AF-A0A7J6SM72-F1
#
_cell.length_a   1.000
_cell.length_b   1.000
_cell.length_c   1.000
_cell.angle_alpha   90.00
_cell.angle_beta   90.00
_cell.angle_gamma   90.00
#
_symmetry.space_group_name_H-M   'P 1'
#
loop_
_entity.id
_entity.type
_entity.pdbx_description
1 polymer ?
#
loop_
_entity_poly.entity_id
_entity_poly.type
_entity_poly.pdbx_seq_one_letter_code
_entity_poly.pdbx_strand_id
1 'polypeptide(L)'
;SYTFGEEGQSQGQYFAAHLSRIKLNTDFVDFLSDTTRPLRHVENEETFDRWLINEMSSCVKVTLAAFDGELAEGQRKCLRIEYRDSMYHVFASRFGLMPDEKEGIRRTAYKGVLIFYFQKHRIFLYDTWPTSFS
;
A
#
# COMPACT_ATOMS: atom_id res chain seq x y z
N SER A 1 -10.27 -14.92 15.27
CA SER A 1 -9.21 -13.94 15.51
C SER A 1 -8.00 -14.68 16.04
N TYR A 2 -6.85 -14.62 15.36
CA TYR A 2 -5.67 -15.39 15.72
C TYR A 2 -4.45 -14.47 15.69
N THR A 3 -4.05 -13.94 16.86
CA THR A 3 -2.65 -13.83 17.32
C THR A 3 -2.57 -13.26 18.75
N PHE A 4 -1.79 -13.95 19.58
CA PHE A 4 -1.24 -13.51 20.87
C PHE A 4 -0.24 -12.35 20.65
N GLY A 5 -0.18 -11.38 21.58
CA GLY A 5 0.77 -10.27 21.51
C GLY A 5 0.39 -8.98 22.25
N GLU A 6 -0.67 -8.99 23.06
CA GLU A 6 -1.13 -7.81 23.82
C GLU A 6 -0.16 -7.44 24.95
N GLU A 7 0.49 -8.44 25.58
CA GLU A 7 1.50 -8.22 26.63
C GLU A 7 2.92 -8.28 26.05
N GLY A 8 3.60 -7.13 26.02
CA GLY A 8 4.96 -6.95 25.54
C GLY A 8 5.50 -5.55 25.88
N GLN A 9 6.70 -5.21 25.45
CA GLN A 9 7.38 -3.96 25.81
C GLN A 9 6.59 -2.68 25.47
N SER A 10 5.66 -2.75 24.50
CA SER A 10 4.80 -1.63 24.07
C SER A 10 3.47 -1.50 24.85
N GLN A 11 3.26 -2.31 25.90
CA GLN A 11 2.04 -2.34 26.71
C GLN A 11 0.74 -2.34 25.88
N GLY A 12 0.71 -3.10 24.78
CA GLY A 12 -0.48 -3.28 23.97
C GLY A 12 -0.91 -2.09 23.10
N GLN A 13 -0.34 -0.88 23.27
CA GLN A 13 -0.78 0.31 22.52
C GLN A 13 -0.50 0.18 21.02
N TYR A 14 0.70 -0.25 20.64
CA TYR A 14 1.05 -0.48 19.23
C TYR A 14 0.27 -1.67 18.64
N PHE A 15 -0.01 -2.68 19.47
CA PHE A 15 -0.82 -3.83 19.09
C PHE A 15 -2.26 -3.41 18.78
N ALA A 16 -2.90 -2.67 19.68
CA ALA A 16 -4.27 -2.18 19.50
C ALA A 16 -4.40 -1.23 18.30
N ALA A 17 -3.44 -0.31 18.12
CA ALA A 17 -3.48 0.69 17.06
C ALA A 17 -3.26 0.12 15.65
N HIS A 18 -2.38 -0.88 15.49
CA HIS A 18 -1.93 -1.33 14.17
C HIS A 18 -2.02 -2.86 13.97
N LEU A 19 -1.47 -3.66 14.87
CA LEU A 19 -1.32 -5.10 14.64
C LEU A 19 -2.64 -5.88 14.74
N SER A 20 -3.55 -5.45 15.63
CA SER A 20 -4.84 -6.10 15.88
C SER A 20 -5.75 -6.17 14.65
N ARG A 21 -5.52 -5.30 13.66
CA ARG A 21 -6.32 -5.18 12.43
C ARG A 21 -5.72 -5.94 11.24
N ILE A 22 -4.57 -6.60 11.41
CA ILE A 22 -3.97 -7.42 10.36
C ILE A 22 -4.89 -8.62 10.10
N LYS A 23 -5.33 -8.75 8.84
CA LYS A 23 -6.25 -9.81 8.42
C LYS A 23 -5.47 -11.03 7.96
N LEU A 24 -5.64 -12.15 8.65
CA LEU A 24 -5.17 -13.44 8.17
C LEU A 24 -5.96 -13.83 6.92
N ASN A 25 -5.24 -14.16 5.84
CA ASN A 25 -5.87 -14.73 4.65
C ASN A 25 -6.37 -16.15 4.96
N THR A 26 -7.63 -16.44 4.60
CA THR A 26 -8.26 -17.76 4.79
C THR A 26 -8.48 -18.49 3.48
N ASP A 27 -8.28 -17.81 2.34
CA ASP A 27 -8.51 -18.37 1.02
C ASP A 27 -7.24 -19.06 0.51
N PHE A 28 -7.38 -20.25 -0.07
CA PHE A 28 -6.24 -20.96 -0.64
C PHE A 28 -5.72 -20.23 -1.89
N VAL A 29 -4.40 -20.10 -1.98
CA VAL A 29 -3.70 -19.53 -3.13
C VAL A 29 -2.66 -20.53 -3.59
N ASP A 30 -2.78 -21.00 -4.84
CA ASP A 30 -1.79 -21.88 -5.46
C ASP A 30 -0.63 -21.07 -6.03
N PHE A 31 0.34 -20.75 -5.16
CA PHE A 31 1.51 -19.98 -5.55
C PHE A 31 2.45 -20.73 -6.52
N LEU A 32 2.31 -22.05 -6.66
CA LEU A 32 3.14 -22.90 -7.52
C LEU A 32 2.48 -23.22 -8.86
N SER A 33 1.31 -22.66 -9.12
CA SER A 33 0.56 -22.90 -10.36
C SER A 33 1.36 -22.49 -11.61
N ASP A 34 1.71 -23.47 -12.44
CA ASP A 34 2.37 -23.24 -13.73
C ASP A 34 1.47 -22.58 -14.77
N THR A 35 0.14 -22.69 -14.61
CA THR A 35 -0.87 -22.09 -15.50
C THR A 35 -1.05 -20.60 -15.20
N THR A 36 -1.22 -20.23 -13.93
CA THR A 36 -1.51 -18.84 -13.55
C THR A 36 -0.25 -18.03 -13.26
N ARG A 37 0.85 -18.70 -12.89
CA ARG A 37 2.18 -18.11 -12.59
C ARG A 37 2.09 -16.84 -11.75
N PRO A 38 1.46 -16.89 -10.56
CA PRO A 38 1.12 -15.69 -9.79
C PRO A 38 2.37 -14.92 -9.33
N LEU A 39 3.53 -15.57 -9.24
CA LEU A 39 4.78 -14.97 -8.77
C LEU A 39 5.66 -14.39 -9.90
N ARG A 40 5.26 -14.48 -11.17
CA ARG A 40 6.11 -14.05 -12.29
C ARG A 40 6.55 -12.60 -12.20
N HIS A 41 5.70 -11.73 -11.68
CA HIS A 41 5.98 -10.30 -11.57
C HIS A 41 6.96 -9.94 -10.43
N VAL A 42 7.22 -10.86 -9.50
CA VAL A 42 8.17 -10.67 -8.37
C VAL A 42 9.45 -11.50 -8.51
N GLU A 43 9.71 -12.04 -9.70
CA GLU A 43 10.88 -12.90 -9.97
C GLU A 43 12.21 -12.17 -9.75
N ASN A 44 12.28 -10.89 -10.12
CA ASN A 44 13.43 -10.02 -9.92
C ASN A 44 13.00 -8.55 -9.91
N GLU A 45 13.93 -7.68 -9.51
CA GLU A 45 13.71 -6.24 -9.38
C GLU A 45 13.20 -5.59 -10.67
N GLU A 46 13.84 -5.87 -11.81
CA GLU A 46 13.47 -5.27 -13.10
C GLU A 46 12.05 -5.65 -13.53
N THR A 47 11.68 -6.91 -13.33
CA THR A 47 10.36 -7.42 -13.67
C THR A 47 9.29 -6.78 -12.78
N PHE A 48 9.60 -6.62 -11.49
CA PHE A 48 8.71 -5.97 -10.54
C PHE A 48 8.56 -4.47 -10.81
N ASP A 49 9.66 -3.77 -11.10
CA ASP A 49 9.66 -2.37 -11.50
C ASP A 49 8.75 -2.14 -12.71
N ARG A 50 8.92 -2.96 -13.76
CA ARG A 50 8.12 -2.87 -14.99
C ARG A 50 6.65 -3.15 -14.72
N TRP A 51 6.35 -4.17 -13.93
CA TRP A 51 4.98 -4.48 -13.52
C TRP A 51 4.36 -3.32 -12.76
N LEU A 52 5.06 -2.77 -11.76
CA LEU A 52 4.56 -1.71 -10.90
C LEU A 52 4.31 -0.41 -11.68
N ILE A 53 5.21 -0.04 -12.59
CA ILE A 53 5.03 1.11 -13.50
C ILE A 53 3.79 0.89 -14.39
N ASN A 54 3.62 -0.30 -14.95
CA ASN A 54 2.46 -0.61 -15.79
C ASN A 54 1.15 -0.55 -14.99
N GLU A 55 1.13 -1.11 -13.78
CA GLU A 55 -0.05 -1.02 -12.90
C GLU A 55 -0.37 0.43 -12.59
N MET A 56 0.60 1.21 -12.12
CA MET A 56 0.41 2.62 -11.77
C MET A 56 -0.02 3.48 -12.96
N SER A 57 0.51 3.23 -14.15
CA SER A 57 0.17 4.01 -15.35
C SER A 57 -1.28 3.82 -15.79
N SER A 58 -1.89 2.68 -15.45
CA SER A 58 -3.33 2.43 -15.66
C SER A 58 -4.25 3.11 -14.63
N CYS A 59 -3.68 3.66 -13.55
CA CYS A 59 -4.44 4.22 -12.43
C CYS A 59 -4.66 5.74 -12.59
N VAL A 60 -5.82 6.20 -12.12
CA VAL A 60 -6.20 7.63 -12.18
C VAL A 60 -5.35 8.42 -11.19
N LYS A 61 -4.67 9.47 -11.66
CA LYS A 61 -3.93 10.40 -10.80
C LYS A 61 -4.90 11.34 -10.11
N VAL A 62 -4.88 11.36 -8.77
CA VAL A 62 -5.77 12.20 -7.97
C VAL A 62 -5.01 12.89 -6.86
N THR A 63 -5.48 14.05 -6.42
CA THR A 63 -4.93 14.75 -5.25
C THR A 63 -5.65 14.27 -4.00
N LEU A 64 -5.04 14.51 -2.83
CA LEU A 64 -5.70 14.19 -1.55
C LEU A 64 -7.04 14.93 -1.38
N ALA A 65 -7.16 16.15 -1.91
CA ALA A 65 -8.38 16.94 -1.85
C ALA A 65 -9.49 16.42 -2.79
N ALA A 66 -9.12 15.93 -3.97
CA ALA A 66 -10.07 15.35 -4.92
C ALA A 66 -10.48 13.91 -4.56
N PHE A 67 -9.72 13.26 -3.67
CA PHE A 67 -9.88 11.85 -3.35
C PHE A 67 -11.29 11.49 -2.85
N ASP A 68 -11.91 12.31 -2.01
CA ASP A 68 -13.25 12.02 -1.49
C ASP A 68 -14.33 12.02 -2.58
N GLY A 69 -14.17 12.85 -3.62
CA GLY A 69 -15.06 12.82 -4.79
C GLY A 69 -14.94 11.51 -5.57
N GLU A 70 -13.72 10.99 -5.71
CA GLU A 70 -13.44 9.73 -6.41
C GLU A 70 -14.02 8.51 -5.68
N LEU A 71 -14.11 8.58 -4.33
CA LEU A 71 -14.75 7.54 -3.51
C LEU A 71 -16.27 7.50 -3.70
N ALA A 72 -16.91 8.64 -3.95
CA ALA A 72 -18.37 8.76 -4.00
C ALA A 72 -19.00 8.04 -5.19
N GLU A 73 -18.24 7.75 -6.24
CA GLU A 73 -18.72 7.07 -7.46
C GLU A 73 -19.02 5.57 -7.26
N GLY A 74 -18.76 5.00 -6.08
CA GLY A 74 -19.20 3.65 -5.67
C GLY A 74 -18.55 2.47 -6.39
N GLN A 75 -17.82 2.71 -7.49
CA GLN A 75 -17.06 1.71 -8.22
C GLN A 75 -15.65 1.56 -7.64
N ARG A 76 -15.12 0.32 -7.64
CA ARG A 76 -13.72 0.08 -7.27
C ARG A 76 -12.82 0.73 -8.31
N LYS A 77 -11.94 1.63 -7.87
CA LYS A 77 -10.97 2.32 -8.74
C LYS A 77 -9.55 1.95 -8.37
N CYS A 78 -8.67 2.05 -9.36
CA CYS A 78 -7.24 2.17 -9.12
C CYS A 78 -6.84 3.65 -9.16
N LEU A 79 -6.24 4.12 -8.07
CA LEU A 79 -5.86 5.52 -7.88
C LEU A 79 -4.37 5.61 -7.58
N ARG A 80 -3.72 6.65 -8.09
CA ARG A 80 -2.36 7.02 -7.70
C ARG A 80 -2.34 8.45 -7.16
N ILE A 81 -1.63 8.63 -6.05
CA ILE A 81 -1.56 9.90 -5.33
C ILE A 81 -0.08 10.22 -5.14
N GLU A 82 0.33 11.35 -5.68
CA GLU A 82 1.68 11.87 -5.45
C GLU A 82 1.71 12.59 -4.11
N TYR A 83 2.74 12.33 -3.30
CA TYR A 83 2.98 13.06 -2.06
C TYR A 83 4.38 13.63 -2.01
N ARG A 84 4.54 14.70 -1.24
CA ARG A 84 5.85 15.18 -0.79
C ARG A 84 6.16 14.51 0.53
N ASP A 85 7.39 14.05 0.72
CA ASP A 85 7.78 13.34 1.94
C ASP A 85 7.48 14.14 3.23
N SER A 86 7.66 15.46 3.21
CA SER A 86 7.30 16.35 4.33
C SER A 86 5.81 16.29 4.74
N MET A 87 4.93 15.86 3.83
CA MET A 87 3.50 15.73 4.04
C MET A 87 3.06 14.31 4.38
N TYR A 88 3.97 13.32 4.44
CA TYR A 88 3.64 11.91 4.65
C TYR A 88 2.74 11.69 5.88
N HIS A 89 3.00 12.40 6.98
CA HIS A 89 2.20 12.32 8.20
C HIS A 89 0.70 12.59 7.98
N VAL A 90 0.33 13.49 7.05
CA VAL A 90 -1.06 13.76 6.68
C VAL A 90 -1.69 12.56 5.98
N PHE A 91 -0.97 11.96 5.04
CA PHE A 91 -1.42 10.77 4.33
C PHE A 91 -1.53 9.56 5.26
N ALA A 92 -0.54 9.36 6.14
CA ALA A 92 -0.55 8.29 7.13
C ALA A 92 -1.77 8.40 8.04
N SER A 93 -2.07 9.60 8.56
CA SER A 93 -3.28 9.84 9.34
C SER A 93 -4.56 9.60 8.54
N ARG A 94 -4.63 10.06 7.28
CA ARG A 94 -5.84 9.95 6.44
C ARG A 94 -6.17 8.52 6.06
N PHE A 95 -5.15 7.69 5.84
CA PHE A 95 -5.30 6.31 5.36
C PHE A 95 -5.11 5.25 6.45
N GLY A 96 -4.71 5.65 7.67
CA GLY A 96 -4.37 4.72 8.74
C GLY A 96 -3.08 3.94 8.49
N LEU A 97 -2.13 4.53 7.76
CA LEU A 97 -0.81 3.95 7.55
C LEU A 97 0.07 4.16 8.78
N MET A 98 1.13 3.36 8.87
CA MET A 98 2.15 3.52 9.90
C MET A 98 2.95 4.80 9.63
N PRO A 99 3.02 5.75 10.60
CA PRO A 99 3.76 6.98 10.43
C PRO A 99 5.28 6.81 10.58
N ASP A 100 5.73 5.69 11.17
CA ASP A 100 7.15 5.43 11.43
C ASP A 100 7.93 5.06 10.17
N GLU A 101 9.23 5.30 10.25
CA GLU A 101 10.22 4.89 9.25
C GLU A 101 11.35 4.11 9.94
N LYS A 102 12.09 3.36 9.15
CA LYS A 102 13.37 2.78 9.54
C LYS A 102 14.40 3.19 8.49
N GLU A 103 15.46 3.88 8.92
CA GLU A 103 16.54 4.33 8.03
C GLU A 103 16.04 5.17 6.84
N GLY A 104 15.04 6.03 7.09
CA GLY A 104 14.42 6.86 6.04
C GLY A 104 13.41 6.13 5.15
N ILE A 105 13.16 4.83 5.38
CA ILE A 105 12.23 4.03 4.58
C ILE A 105 10.91 3.84 5.34
N ARG A 106 9.80 4.26 4.72
CA ARG A 106 8.44 4.05 5.25
C ARG A 106 8.10 2.56 5.25
N ARG A 107 7.33 2.13 6.25
CA ARG A 107 6.83 0.75 6.30
C ARG A 107 6.06 0.40 5.03
N THR A 108 6.31 -0.79 4.48
CA THR A 108 5.66 -1.31 3.25
C THR A 108 5.95 -0.55 1.96
N ALA A 109 6.89 0.41 1.97
CA ALA A 109 7.29 1.10 0.77
C ALA A 109 8.28 0.28 -0.06
N TYR A 110 8.16 0.39 -1.39
CA TYR A 110 9.15 -0.06 -2.36
C TYR A 110 9.51 1.12 -3.27
N LYS A 111 10.78 1.55 -3.26
CA LYS A 111 11.25 2.75 -3.99
C LYS A 111 10.33 3.97 -3.79
N GLY A 112 9.89 4.22 -2.55
CA GLY A 112 9.00 5.34 -2.21
C GLY A 112 7.51 5.13 -2.52
N VAL A 113 7.13 4.01 -3.12
CA VAL A 113 5.72 3.66 -3.43
C VAL A 113 5.14 2.78 -2.32
N LEU A 114 4.03 3.23 -1.73
CA LEU A 114 3.18 2.43 -0.85
C LEU A 114 1.96 1.93 -1.62
N ILE A 115 1.72 0.62 -1.56
CA ILE A 115 0.60 -0.06 -2.25
C ILE A 115 -0.37 -0.57 -1.19
N PHE A 116 -1.60 -0.05 -1.17
CA PHE A 116 -2.60 -0.46 -0.18
C PHE A 116 -4.02 -0.33 -0.72
N TYR A 117 -4.98 -0.86 0.04
CA TYR A 117 -6.39 -0.66 -0.23
C TYR A 117 -7.01 0.28 0.80
N PHE A 118 -7.82 1.22 0.33
CA PHE A 118 -8.64 2.08 1.19
C PHE A 118 -10.08 2.07 0.66
N GLN A 119 -11.03 1.71 1.52
CA GLN A 119 -12.46 1.63 1.16
C GLN A 119 -12.74 0.88 -0.17
N LYS A 120 -12.02 -0.23 -0.43
CA LYS A 120 -12.08 -1.07 -1.66
C LYS A 120 -11.36 -0.50 -2.89
N HIS A 121 -10.80 0.70 -2.82
CA HIS A 121 -9.98 1.28 -3.89
C HIS A 121 -8.52 0.88 -3.69
N ARG A 122 -7.83 0.51 -4.78
CA ARG A 122 -6.39 0.26 -4.75
C ARG A 122 -5.68 1.60 -4.91
N ILE A 123 -4.75 1.89 -4.00
CA ILE A 123 -4.02 3.15 -3.95
C ILE A 123 -2.54 2.88 -4.08
N PHE A 124 -1.92 3.65 -4.96
CA PHE A 124 -0.48 3.81 -5.07
C PHE A 124 -0.13 5.21 -4.57
N LEU A 125 0.38 5.30 -3.34
CA LEU A 125 0.90 6.55 -2.78
C LEU A 125 2.39 6.61 -3.10
N TYR A 126 2.82 7.58 -3.90
CA TYR A 126 4.17 7.62 -4.47
C TYR A 126 4.81 9.01 -4.38
N ASP A 127 6.14 9.05 -4.40
CA ASP A 127 6.91 10.30 -4.36
C ASP A 127 7.73 10.49 -5.67
N THR A 128 9.05 10.28 -5.62
CA THR A 128 10.04 10.58 -6.65
C THR A 128 10.16 9.49 -7.71
N TRP A 129 9.65 8.28 -7.44
CA TRP A 129 9.64 7.17 -8.38
C TRP A 129 8.22 6.60 -8.53
N PRO A 130 7.80 6.19 -9.75
CA PRO A 130 8.54 6.26 -11.02
C PRO A 130 8.68 7.68 -11.58
N THR A 131 9.86 8.00 -12.11
CA THR A 131 10.14 9.31 -12.74
C THR A 131 9.34 9.56 -14.02
N SER A 132 8.80 8.51 -14.64
CA SER A 132 7.95 8.58 -15.83
C SER A 132 6.58 9.23 -15.58
N PHE A 133 6.24 9.53 -14.32
CA PHE A 133 4.98 10.15 -13.93
C PHE A 133 5.10 11.59 -13.42
N SER A 134 6.34 12.08 -13.29
CA SER A 134 6.68 13.44 -12.86
C SER A 134 6.48 14.44 -14.00
#